data_AF-A0A0K0XH25-F1
#
_entry.id   AF-A0A0K0XH25-F1
#
_cell.length_a   1.000
_cell.length_b   1.000
_cell.length_c   1.000
_cell.angle_alpha   90.00
_cell.angle_beta   90.00
_cell.angle_gamma   90.00
#
_symmetry.space_group_name_H-M   'P 1'
#
loop_
_entity.id
_entity.type
_entity.pdbx_description
1 polymer ?
#
loop_
_entity_poly.entity_id
_entity_poly.type
_entity_poly.pdbx_seq_one_letter_code
_entity_poly.pdbx_strand_id
1 'polypeptide(L)'
;MSSEAVHEVAFFKRHARDDAAQTAPGLEALLGFPVKVRARLLATLAAVAKAPPKRFAGGGQWEAMHDKMTGYFEARITSQTANGKWHYRLFCLLDYAAAGKTSPLLTVIDGVTKPYRTTLPNTRYDKVRKLGDEYLQRNPRSLATADDVRAAVKED
;
A
#
# COMPACT_ATOMS: atom_id res chain seq x y z
N MET A 1 15.82 10.81 -8.25
CA MET A 1 14.94 11.83 -7.63
C MET A 1 15.31 12.01 -6.16
N SER A 2 15.09 13.18 -5.57
CA SER A 2 15.41 13.45 -4.15
C SER A 2 14.54 12.62 -3.20
N SER A 3 15.09 12.22 -2.05
CA SER A 3 14.32 11.51 -0.99
C SER A 3 13.25 12.36 -0.33
N GLU A 4 13.40 13.69 -0.40
CA GLU A 4 12.49 14.70 0.18
C GLU A 4 11.44 15.20 -0.83
N ALA A 5 11.45 14.71 -2.08
CA ALA A 5 10.47 15.11 -3.09
C ALA A 5 9.07 14.60 -2.71
N VAL A 6 8.04 15.34 -3.15
CA VAL A 6 6.64 14.90 -3.06
C VAL A 6 6.45 13.63 -3.89
N HIS A 7 5.83 12.62 -3.30
CA HIS A 7 5.50 11.36 -3.95
C HIS A 7 4.12 11.43 -4.61
N GLU A 8 3.95 10.66 -5.68
CA GLU A 8 2.63 10.28 -6.20
C GLU A 8 2.16 9.00 -5.50
N VAL A 9 0.92 8.96 -5.00
CA VAL A 9 0.35 7.72 -4.47
C VAL A 9 -0.07 6.84 -5.65
N ALA A 10 0.43 5.60 -5.67
CA ALA A 10 0.09 4.62 -6.69
C ALA A 10 -0.32 3.28 -6.06
N PHE A 11 -1.07 2.47 -6.80
CA PHE A 11 -1.38 1.10 -6.43
C PHE A 11 -0.72 0.15 -7.41
N PHE A 12 -0.05 -0.87 -6.90
CA PHE A 12 0.46 -1.96 -7.71
C PHE A 12 -0.69 -2.74 -8.35
N LYS A 13 -0.59 -3.00 -9.65
CA LYS A 13 -1.46 -3.92 -10.39
C LYS A 13 -0.59 -5.05 -10.91
N ARG A 14 -0.99 -6.30 -10.67
CA ARG A 14 -0.28 -7.47 -11.16
C ARG A 14 -0.34 -7.50 -12.68
N HIS A 15 0.76 -7.93 -13.29
CA HIS A 15 0.87 -7.94 -14.73
C HIS A 15 0.28 -9.25 -15.29
N ALA A 16 -0.31 -9.21 -16.49
CA ALA A 16 -1.01 -10.35 -17.10
C ALA A 16 -0.16 -11.62 -17.26
N ARG A 17 1.18 -11.49 -17.24
CA ARG A 17 2.13 -12.62 -17.30
C ARG A 17 2.32 -13.33 -15.97
N ASP A 18 1.94 -12.71 -14.86
CA ASP A 18 2.12 -13.19 -13.49
C ASP A 18 0.77 -13.47 -12.82
N ASP A 19 -0.29 -12.84 -13.30
CA ASP A 19 -1.67 -13.08 -12.90
C ASP A 19 -2.62 -12.70 -14.03
N ALA A 20 -3.35 -13.70 -14.53
CA ALA A 20 -4.33 -13.52 -15.58
C ALA A 20 -5.50 -12.62 -15.15
N ALA A 21 -5.82 -12.58 -13.85
CA ALA A 21 -6.84 -11.68 -13.33
C ALA A 21 -6.34 -10.23 -13.17
N GLN A 22 -5.02 -10.01 -13.27
CA GLN A 22 -4.38 -8.70 -13.13
C GLN A 22 -4.84 -7.93 -11.89
N THR A 23 -4.96 -8.66 -10.77
CA THR A 23 -5.47 -8.10 -9.51
C THR A 23 -4.61 -6.94 -9.02
N ALA A 24 -5.20 -6.04 -8.24
CA ALA A 24 -4.52 -4.91 -7.60
C ALA A 24 -4.63 -5.07 -6.07
N PRO A 25 -3.80 -5.92 -5.44
CA PRO A 25 -4.06 -6.41 -4.08
C PRO A 25 -4.17 -5.30 -3.03
N GLY A 26 -3.35 -4.26 -3.13
CA GLY A 26 -3.41 -3.11 -2.24
C GLY A 26 -4.69 -2.27 -2.40
N LEU A 27 -5.18 -2.14 -3.63
CA LEU A 27 -6.41 -1.39 -3.94
C LEU A 27 -7.63 -2.20 -3.49
N GLU A 28 -7.70 -3.48 -3.86
CA GLU A 28 -8.76 -4.40 -3.45
C GLU A 28 -8.89 -4.48 -1.92
N ALA A 29 -7.76 -4.63 -1.22
CA ALA A 29 -7.76 -4.64 0.24
C ALA A 29 -8.29 -3.31 0.81
N LEU A 30 -7.83 -2.17 0.29
CA LEU A 30 -8.28 -0.86 0.75
C LEU A 30 -9.80 -0.67 0.55
N LEU A 31 -10.34 -1.10 -0.58
CA LEU A 31 -11.77 -1.04 -0.89
C LEU A 31 -12.57 -1.97 0.01
N GLY A 32 -12.08 -3.18 0.29
CA GLY A 32 -12.70 -4.11 1.24
C GLY A 32 -12.66 -3.66 2.72
N PHE A 33 -11.98 -2.56 3.06
CA PHE A 33 -11.97 -2.02 4.42
C PHE A 33 -13.22 -1.17 4.72
N PRO A 34 -13.65 -1.07 6.00
CA PRO A 34 -14.76 -0.18 6.36
C PRO A 34 -14.54 1.26 5.88
N VAL A 35 -15.59 1.91 5.40
CA VAL A 35 -15.53 3.26 4.78
C VAL A 35 -14.70 4.27 5.58
N LYS A 36 -14.92 4.35 6.91
CA LYS A 36 -14.16 5.25 7.79
C LYS A 36 -12.68 4.89 7.90
N VAL A 37 -12.34 3.60 7.87
CA VAL A 37 -10.96 3.11 7.87
C VAL A 37 -10.29 3.44 6.54
N ARG A 38 -10.97 3.16 5.43
CA ARG A 38 -10.52 3.47 4.06
C ARG A 38 -10.21 4.95 3.89
N ALA A 39 -11.12 5.84 4.28
CA ALA A 39 -10.92 7.28 4.21
C ALA A 39 -9.69 7.75 5.02
N ARG A 40 -9.49 7.19 6.22
CA ARG A 40 -8.33 7.53 7.05
C ARG A 40 -7.01 7.03 6.47
N LEU A 41 -6.97 5.82 5.92
CA LEU A 41 -5.77 5.31 5.24
C LEU A 41 -5.42 6.15 4.01
N LEU A 42 -6.41 6.52 3.19
CA LEU A 42 -6.20 7.43 2.06
C LEU A 42 -5.66 8.79 2.50
N ALA A 43 -6.20 9.37 3.58
CA ALA A 43 -5.69 10.60 4.15
C ALA A 43 -4.24 10.46 4.65
N THR A 44 -3.89 9.32 5.28
CA THR A 44 -2.52 9.02 5.69
C THR A 44 -1.58 8.93 4.48
N LEU A 45 -1.94 8.17 3.44
CA LEU A 45 -1.13 8.06 2.23
C LEU A 45 -0.92 9.42 1.56
N ALA A 46 -1.97 10.23 1.44
CA ALA A 46 -1.87 11.57 0.86
C ALA A 46 -0.99 12.50 1.70
N ALA A 47 -1.08 12.43 3.04
CA ALA A 47 -0.24 13.24 3.93
C ALA A 47 1.23 12.81 3.88
N VAL A 48 1.50 11.50 3.88
CA VAL A 48 2.85 10.92 3.75
C VAL A 48 3.45 11.29 2.41
N ALA A 49 2.69 11.21 1.31
CA ALA A 49 3.17 11.52 -0.02
C ALA A 49 3.53 13.00 -0.20
N LYS A 50 2.83 13.92 0.49
CA LYS A 50 3.13 15.36 0.47
C LYS A 50 4.32 15.76 1.36
N ALA A 51 4.59 14.98 2.40
CA ALA A 51 5.74 15.18 3.29
C ALA A 51 6.92 14.33 2.83
N PRO A 52 8.14 14.52 3.36
CA PRO A 52 9.21 13.54 3.18
C PRO A 52 8.79 12.23 3.89
N PRO A 53 8.50 11.13 3.16
CA PRO A 53 7.85 9.96 3.78
C PRO A 53 8.68 9.31 4.88
N LYS A 54 10.00 9.47 4.82
CA LYS A 54 10.95 8.96 5.83
C LYS A 54 10.94 9.76 7.13
N ARG A 55 10.37 10.97 7.14
CA ARG A 55 10.34 11.89 8.28
C ARG A 55 8.93 12.17 8.78
N PHE A 56 7.93 11.53 8.18
CA PHE A 56 6.53 11.74 8.55
C PHE A 56 6.28 11.31 9.99
N ALA A 57 6.05 12.28 10.87
CA ALA A 57 5.69 12.08 12.27
C ALA A 57 4.20 11.69 12.39
N GLY A 58 3.84 10.53 11.84
CA GLY A 58 2.44 10.11 11.68
C GLY A 58 1.74 9.59 12.93
N GLY A 59 2.25 9.81 14.15
CA GLY A 59 1.63 9.32 15.39
C GLY A 59 1.37 7.81 15.41
N GLY A 60 2.25 7.02 14.78
CA GLY A 60 2.10 5.56 14.63
C GLY A 60 1.13 5.11 13.52
N GLN A 61 0.65 6.02 12.66
CA GLN A 61 -0.14 5.69 11.46
C GLN A 61 0.73 5.34 10.25
N TRP A 62 2.03 5.58 10.32
CA TRP A 62 3.01 5.29 9.28
C TRP A 62 4.28 4.80 9.94
N GLU A 63 4.86 3.70 9.46
CA GLU A 63 6.06 3.14 10.06
C GLU A 63 6.95 2.47 9.01
N ALA A 64 8.27 2.69 9.12
CA ALA A 64 9.25 1.89 8.40
C ALA A 64 9.30 0.49 9.01
N MET A 65 9.24 -0.54 8.18
CA MET A 65 9.33 -1.91 8.64
C MET A 65 10.79 -2.34 8.83
N HIS A 66 11.00 -3.36 9.66
CA HIS A 66 12.32 -3.90 10.02
C HIS A 66 12.49 -5.36 9.56
N ASP A 67 13.66 -5.93 9.83
CA ASP A 67 14.06 -7.30 9.48
C ASP A 67 13.81 -7.65 8.01
N LYS A 68 13.12 -8.77 7.73
CA LYS A 68 12.84 -9.23 6.36
C LYS A 68 11.98 -8.25 5.54
N MET A 69 11.35 -7.29 6.21
CA MET A 69 10.53 -6.24 5.58
C MET A 69 11.27 -4.91 5.48
N THR A 70 12.58 -4.83 5.79
CA THR A 70 13.37 -3.62 5.58
C THR A 70 13.22 -3.12 4.15
N GLY A 71 12.99 -1.81 4.02
CA GLY A 71 12.68 -1.13 2.75
C GLY A 71 11.18 -0.98 2.46
N TYR A 72 10.33 -1.73 3.17
CA TYR A 72 8.89 -1.52 3.17
C TYR A 72 8.47 -0.56 4.28
N PHE A 73 7.30 0.02 4.08
CA PHE A 73 6.61 0.86 5.03
C PHE A 73 5.19 0.33 5.22
N GLU A 74 4.55 0.69 6.32
CA GLU A 74 3.13 0.40 6.49
C GLU A 74 2.31 1.61 6.94
N ALA A 75 1.17 1.82 6.27
CA ALA A 75 0.11 2.68 6.75
C ALA A 75 -0.80 1.88 7.69
N ARG A 76 -1.12 2.46 8.85
CA ARG A 76 -1.73 1.76 9.99
C ARG A 76 -2.99 2.46 10.44
N ILE A 77 -4.10 1.72 10.52
CA ILE A 77 -5.30 2.14 11.26
C ILE A 77 -5.70 1.05 12.25
N THR A 78 -6.17 1.46 13.42
CA THR A 78 -6.89 0.59 14.35
C THR A 78 -8.28 1.14 14.51
N SER A 79 -9.30 0.29 14.35
CA SER A 79 -10.70 0.70 14.47
C SER A 79 -11.49 -0.34 15.24
N GLN A 80 -12.45 0.15 16.02
CA GLN A 80 -13.55 -0.66 16.55
C GLN A 80 -14.60 -0.82 15.44
N THR A 81 -15.09 -2.04 15.24
CA THR A 81 -16.25 -2.36 14.40
C THR A 81 -17.27 -3.12 15.24
N ALA A 82 -18.43 -3.45 14.65
CA ALA A 82 -19.42 -4.32 15.30
C ALA A 82 -18.82 -5.69 15.68
N ASN A 83 -17.80 -6.15 14.95
CA ASN A 83 -17.14 -7.44 15.16
C ASN A 83 -15.84 -7.32 15.97
N GLY A 84 -15.72 -6.28 16.81
CA GLY A 84 -14.58 -6.07 17.70
C GLY A 84 -13.54 -5.09 17.20
N LYS A 85 -12.35 -5.12 17.82
CA LYS A 85 -11.24 -4.21 17.48
C LYS A 85 -10.30 -4.88 16.47
N TRP A 86 -10.01 -4.16 15.40
CA TRP A 86 -9.21 -4.67 14.28
C TRP A 86 -8.08 -3.70 13.91
N HIS A 87 -6.96 -4.27 13.47
CA HIS A 87 -5.91 -3.53 12.78
C HIS A 87 -6.07 -3.68 11.28
N TYR A 88 -5.92 -2.56 10.59
CA TYR A 88 -5.92 -2.44 9.14
C TYR A 88 -4.56 -1.91 8.73
N ARG A 89 -3.95 -2.56 7.76
CA ARG A 89 -2.59 -2.28 7.32
C ARG A 89 -2.54 -2.25 5.80
N LEU A 90 -1.83 -1.27 5.26
CA LEU A 90 -1.37 -1.27 3.87
C LEU A 90 0.15 -1.31 3.87
N PHE A 91 0.73 -2.17 3.05
CA PHE A 91 2.17 -2.29 2.86
C PHE A 91 2.59 -1.50 1.64
N CYS A 92 3.61 -0.68 1.79
CA CYS A 92 4.01 0.30 0.78
C CYS A 92 5.52 0.23 0.49
N LEU A 93 5.89 0.63 -0.72
CA LEU A 93 7.25 0.91 -1.14
C LEU A 93 7.40 2.39 -1.54
N LEU A 94 8.57 2.96 -1.27
CA LEU A 94 8.98 4.25 -1.82
C LEU A 94 9.86 3.99 -3.05
N ASP A 95 9.37 4.30 -4.24
CA ASP A 95 10.07 4.05 -5.49
C ASP A 95 10.56 5.34 -6.14
N TYR A 96 11.87 5.48 -6.26
CA TYR A 96 12.54 6.64 -6.85
C TYR A 96 13.05 6.36 -8.28
N ALA A 97 12.80 5.15 -8.80
CA ALA A 97 13.36 4.65 -10.06
C ALA A 97 12.29 4.27 -11.10
N ALA A 98 11.00 4.54 -10.82
CA ALA A 98 9.90 4.28 -11.77
C ALA A 98 10.08 5.10 -13.07
N ALA A 99 10.29 4.40 -14.19
CA ALA A 99 10.43 5.00 -15.51
C ALA A 99 9.11 5.61 -15.97
N GLY A 100 9.18 6.75 -16.66
CA GLY A 100 8.02 7.48 -17.15
C GLY A 100 7.27 8.28 -16.07
N LYS A 101 7.80 8.36 -14.84
CA LYS A 101 7.26 9.19 -13.77
C LYS A 101 8.13 10.43 -13.56
N THR A 102 7.48 11.55 -13.22
CA THR A 102 8.13 12.83 -12.94
C THR A 102 8.37 13.06 -11.45
N SER A 103 7.71 12.28 -10.60
CA SER A 103 7.86 12.25 -9.14
C SER A 103 8.08 10.81 -8.65
N PRO A 104 8.72 10.63 -7.48
CA PRO A 104 8.83 9.30 -6.88
C PRO A 104 7.44 8.77 -6.50
N LEU A 105 7.29 7.45 -6.41
CA LEU A 105 6.02 6.81 -6.07
C LEU A 105 5.99 6.35 -4.61
N LEU A 106 4.88 6.62 -3.94
CA LEU A 106 4.44 5.90 -2.75
C LEU A 106 3.49 4.80 -3.23
N THR A 107 4.02 3.60 -3.48
CA THR A 107 3.25 2.51 -4.08
C THR A 107 2.70 1.59 -3.00
N VAL A 108 1.39 1.40 -2.97
CA VAL A 108 0.72 0.39 -2.15
C VAL A 108 0.82 -0.97 -2.85
N ILE A 109 1.40 -1.94 -2.17
CA ILE A 109 1.69 -3.29 -2.70
C ILE A 109 0.58 -4.28 -2.32
N ASP A 110 0.14 -4.28 -1.07
CA ASP A 110 -0.83 -5.21 -0.53
C ASP A 110 -1.48 -4.63 0.74
N GLY A 111 -2.58 -5.22 1.22
CA GLY A 111 -3.27 -4.80 2.44
C GLY A 111 -3.79 -5.96 3.27
N VAL A 112 -3.91 -5.80 4.57
CA VAL A 112 -4.39 -6.87 5.47
C VAL A 112 -5.17 -6.34 6.65
N THR A 113 -6.13 -7.15 7.11
CA THR A 113 -6.80 -6.97 8.39
C THR A 113 -6.38 -8.07 9.37
N LYS A 114 -6.34 -7.75 10.65
CA LYS A 114 -6.09 -8.72 11.72
C LYS A 114 -6.80 -8.32 13.00
N PRO A 115 -7.22 -9.28 13.85
CA PRO A 115 -7.78 -8.94 15.14
C PRO A 115 -6.75 -8.19 16.00
N TYR A 116 -7.23 -7.31 16.87
CA TYR A 116 -6.38 -6.52 17.76
C TYR A 116 -5.48 -7.43 18.62
N ARG A 117 -4.21 -7.03 18.80
CA ARG A 117 -3.19 -7.76 19.59
C ARG A 117 -2.89 -9.20 19.15
N THR A 118 -3.22 -9.56 17.91
CA THR A 118 -2.73 -10.81 17.30
C THR A 118 -1.42 -10.56 16.53
N THR A 119 -0.77 -11.62 16.04
CA THR A 119 0.42 -11.54 15.17
C THR A 119 0.06 -12.04 13.78
N LEU A 120 0.58 -11.40 12.73
CA LEU A 120 0.39 -11.92 11.37
C LEU A 120 1.36 -13.09 11.17
N PRO A 121 0.94 -14.17 10.50
CA PRO A 121 1.85 -15.27 10.21
C PRO A 121 2.96 -14.82 9.25
N ASN A 122 4.14 -15.44 9.37
CA ASN A 122 5.30 -15.13 8.53
C ASN A 122 5.00 -15.25 7.03
N THR A 123 4.16 -16.22 6.65
CA THR A 123 3.70 -16.46 5.27
C THR A 123 2.98 -15.25 4.67
N ARG A 124 2.33 -14.41 5.49
CA ARG A 124 1.70 -13.18 5.00
C ARG A 124 2.74 -12.18 4.52
N TYR A 125 3.79 -11.96 5.32
CA TYR A 125 4.90 -11.10 4.94
C TYR A 125 5.65 -11.63 3.71
N ASP A 126 5.81 -12.96 3.60
CA ASP A 126 6.45 -13.57 2.43
C ASP A 126 5.63 -13.33 1.15
N LYS A 127 4.29 -13.33 1.24
CA LYS A 127 3.42 -12.94 0.12
C LYS A 127 3.59 -11.47 -0.27
N VAL A 128 3.65 -10.56 0.71
CA VAL A 128 3.88 -9.12 0.45
C VAL A 128 5.24 -8.90 -0.24
N ARG A 129 6.26 -9.64 0.20
CA ARG A 129 7.59 -9.63 -0.44
C ARG A 129 7.52 -10.06 -1.90
N LYS A 130 6.91 -11.22 -2.19
CA LYS A 130 6.73 -11.70 -3.57
C LYS A 130 6.03 -10.69 -4.47
N LEU A 131 4.98 -10.02 -3.95
CA LEU A 131 4.27 -8.96 -4.69
C LEU A 131 5.16 -7.74 -4.95
N GLY A 132 5.96 -7.32 -3.99
CA GLY A 132 6.89 -6.22 -4.21
C GLY A 132 8.06 -6.59 -5.12
N ASP A 133 8.54 -7.83 -5.09
CA ASP A 133 9.54 -8.31 -6.03
C ASP A 133 8.97 -8.32 -7.46
N GLU A 134 7.72 -8.77 -7.65
CA GLU A 134 7.01 -8.71 -8.94
C GLU A 134 6.83 -7.27 -9.44
N TYR A 135 6.47 -6.34 -8.55
CA TYR A 135 6.39 -4.91 -8.85
C TYR A 135 7.75 -4.35 -9.30
N LEU A 136 8.82 -4.70 -8.59
CA LEU A 136 10.17 -4.18 -8.86
C LEU A 136 10.83 -4.79 -10.09
N GLN A 137 10.40 -5.99 -10.52
CA GLN A 137 10.94 -6.69 -11.68
C GLN A 137 10.72 -5.96 -13.01
N ARG A 138 9.73 -5.06 -13.08
CA ARG A 138 9.35 -4.37 -14.31
C ARG A 138 9.63 -2.88 -14.22
N ASN A 139 10.12 -2.29 -15.32
CA ASN A 139 10.24 -0.84 -15.46
C ASN A 139 10.00 -0.46 -16.93
N PRO A 140 8.86 0.16 -17.31
CA PRO A 140 7.85 0.83 -16.47
C PRO A 140 7.12 -0.08 -15.46
N ARG A 141 6.72 0.50 -14.33
CA ARG A 141 5.98 -0.21 -13.27
C ARG A 141 4.57 -0.59 -13.76
N SER A 142 4.08 -1.75 -13.35
CA SER A 142 2.68 -2.12 -13.57
C SER A 142 1.81 -1.52 -12.45
N LEU A 143 1.03 -0.51 -12.79
CA LEU A 143 0.24 0.30 -11.84
C LEU A 143 -1.23 0.24 -12.21
N ALA A 144 -2.10 0.33 -11.21
CA ALA A 144 -3.52 0.55 -11.43
C ALA A 144 -3.73 1.93 -12.06
N THR A 145 -4.57 1.97 -13.10
CA THR A 145 -4.96 3.20 -13.80
C THR A 145 -6.12 3.89 -13.09
N ALA A 146 -6.42 5.13 -13.49
CA ALA A 146 -7.62 5.82 -13.02
C ALA A 146 -8.91 5.04 -13.38
N ASP A 147 -8.91 4.31 -14.49
CA ASP A 147 -10.05 3.47 -14.89
C ASP A 147 -10.18 2.24 -14.01
N ASP A 148 -9.07 1.60 -13.64
CA ASP A 148 -9.07 0.49 -12.68
C ASP A 148 -9.65 0.93 -11.33
N VAL A 149 -9.23 2.09 -10.82
CA VAL A 149 -9.77 2.64 -9.57
C VAL A 149 -11.26 2.96 -9.70
N ARG A 150 -11.68 3.56 -10.81
CA ARG A 150 -13.10 3.87 -11.06
C ARG A 150 -13.95 2.61 -11.20
N ALA A 151 -13.44 1.56 -11.85
CA ALA A 151 -14.13 0.29 -11.98
C ALA A 151 -14.31 -0.37 -10.61
N ALA A 152 -13.24 -0.45 -9.82
CA ALA A 152 -13.27 -1.09 -8.51
C ALA A 152 -14.20 -0.37 -7.49
N VAL A 153 -14.37 0.95 -7.61
CA VAL A 153 -15.31 1.71 -6.76
C VAL A 153 -16.76 1.56 -7.18
N LYS A 154 -17.06 1.22 -8.45
CA LYS A 154 -18.44 1.02 -8.92
C LYS A 154 -19.04 -0.31 -8.47
N GLU A 155 -18.20 -1.24 -8.04
CA GLU A 155 -18.60 -2.57 -7.56
C GLU A 155 -18.86 -2.61 -6.04
N ASP A 156 -18.53 -1.53 -5.31
CA ASP A 156 -18.77 -1.30 -3.87
C ASP A 156 -20.16 -0.67 -3.60
#